data_AF-A0A397H431-F1
#
_entry.id   AF-A0A397H431-F1
#
_cell.length_a   1.000
_cell.length_b   1.000
_cell.length_c   1.000
_cell.angle_alpha   90.00
_cell.angle_beta   90.00
_cell.angle_gamma   90.00
#
_symmetry.space_group_name_H-M   'P 1'
#
loop_
_entity.id
_entity.type
_entity.pdbx_description
1 polymer ?
#
loop_
_entity_poly.entity_id
_entity_poly.type
_entity_poly.pdbx_seq_one_letter_code
_entity_poly.pdbx_strand_id
1 'polypeptide(L)'
;MCIAEGKPRNVEIGYLQNIMQLESAYHTNKKKRTADEAFKDEYDYLYEIVSTATEWHFIVFATDGIYCTSKSEYRINLSKTALKKDLESTREDVNQVLGVIVGLLKDRISVDNSPATIKTFCQRQHDWPI
;
A
#
# COMPACT_ATOMS: atom_id res chain seq x y z
N MET A 1 -0.19 -7.53 -3.81
CA MET A 1 0.28 -6.49 -2.88
C MET A 1 1.78 -6.65 -2.78
N CYS A 2 2.53 -5.57 -2.88
CA CYS A 2 4.00 -5.58 -2.78
C CYS A 2 4.44 -4.68 -1.62
N ILE A 3 5.52 -5.06 -0.93
CA ILE A 3 6.08 -4.30 0.20
C ILE A 3 7.56 -4.05 -0.08
N ALA A 4 7.99 -2.81 0.04
CA ALA A 4 9.38 -2.42 -0.18
C ALA A 4 9.88 -1.50 0.94
N GLU A 5 11.17 -1.62 1.24
CA GLU A 5 11.86 -0.73 2.20
C GLU A 5 12.37 0.52 1.47
N GLY A 6 12.05 1.70 1.99
CA GLY A 6 12.55 2.99 1.52
C GLY A 6 13.83 3.39 2.27
N LYS A 7 14.81 3.95 1.55
CA LYS A 7 16.04 4.46 2.18
C LYS A 7 15.77 5.80 2.89
N PRO A 8 16.04 5.95 4.20
CA PRO A 8 15.66 7.14 4.97
C PRO A 8 16.20 8.49 4.48
N ARG A 9 17.34 8.49 3.76
CA ARG A 9 18.01 9.73 3.32
C ARG A 9 17.62 10.20 1.93
N ASN A 10 16.92 9.37 1.15
CA ASN A 10 16.51 9.67 -0.23
C ASN A 10 15.22 8.89 -0.53
N VAL A 11 14.20 9.10 0.30
CA VAL A 11 12.97 8.30 0.29
C VAL A 11 12.25 8.45 -1.06
N GLU A 12 12.24 9.64 -1.66
CA GLU A 12 11.68 9.91 -2.99
C GLU A 12 12.33 9.10 -4.11
N ILE A 13 13.66 9.04 -4.15
CA ILE A 13 14.39 8.22 -5.12
C ILE A 13 14.11 6.73 -4.85
N GLY A 14 13.98 6.35 -3.57
CA GLY A 14 13.56 5.01 -3.16
C GLY A 14 12.17 4.64 -3.68
N TYR A 15 11.18 5.55 -3.58
CA TYR A 15 9.84 5.35 -4.15
C TYR A 15 9.92 5.11 -5.65
N LEU A 16 10.61 5.99 -6.39
CA LEU A 16 10.70 5.88 -7.84
C LEU A 16 11.37 4.56 -8.27
N GLN A 17 12.44 4.15 -7.60
CA GLN A 17 13.11 2.88 -7.88
C GLN A 17 12.22 1.67 -7.58
N ASN A 18 11.48 1.69 -6.48
CA ASN A 18 10.54 0.62 -6.13
C ASN A 18 9.38 0.54 -7.13
N ILE A 19 8.79 1.68 -7.51
CA ILE A 19 7.72 1.76 -8.52
C ILE A 19 8.20 1.21 -9.87
N MET A 20 9.40 1.60 -10.34
CA MET A 20 9.94 1.10 -11.61
C MET A 20 10.18 -0.42 -11.60
N GLN A 21 10.67 -0.96 -10.47
CA GLN A 21 10.84 -2.40 -10.31
C GLN A 21 9.49 -3.12 -10.29
N LEU A 22 8.51 -2.53 -9.62
CA LEU A 22 7.16 -3.06 -9.51
C LEU A 22 6.44 -3.11 -10.86
N GLU A 23 6.52 -2.04 -11.64
CA GLU A 23 5.97 -1.98 -12.99
C GLU A 23 6.61 -3.05 -13.89
N SER A 24 7.93 -3.21 -13.81
CA SER A 24 8.66 -4.24 -14.55
C SER A 24 8.23 -5.65 -14.14
N ALA A 25 8.04 -5.88 -12.84
CA ALA A 25 7.56 -7.15 -12.30
C ALA A 25 6.12 -7.44 -12.72
N TYR A 26 5.23 -6.44 -12.71
CA TYR A 26 3.84 -6.58 -13.16
C TYR A 26 3.78 -7.04 -14.62
N HIS A 27 4.50 -6.36 -15.52
CA HIS A 27 4.54 -6.73 -16.93
C HIS A 27 5.16 -8.11 -17.16
N THR A 28 6.23 -8.44 -16.43
CA THR A 28 6.89 -9.76 -16.54
C THR A 28 5.98 -10.88 -16.06
N ASN A 29 5.27 -10.68 -14.96
CA ASN A 29 4.33 -11.66 -14.41
C ASN A 29 3.12 -11.84 -15.33
N LYS A 30 2.60 -10.74 -15.91
CA LYS A 30 1.51 -10.79 -16.90
C LYS A 30 1.89 -11.64 -18.13
N LYS A 31 3.13 -11.53 -18.61
CA LYS A 31 3.65 -12.32 -19.75
C LYS A 31 3.84 -13.81 -19.45
N LYS A 32 4.02 -14.19 -18.19
CA LYS A 32 4.26 -15.58 -17.76
C LYS A 32 2.97 -16.37 -17.46
N ARG A 33 1.81 -15.72 -17.50
CA ARG A 33 0.52 -16.37 -17.24
C ARG A 33 0.12 -17.29 -18.39
N THR A 34 -0.42 -18.44 -18.04
CA THR A 34 -1.09 -19.34 -18.99
C THR A 34 -2.45 -18.76 -19.38
N ALA A 35 -3.03 -19.21 -20.51
CA ALA A 35 -4.32 -18.72 -20.99
C ALA A 35 -5.44 -18.88 -19.95
N ASP A 36 -5.40 -19.92 -19.11
CA ASP A 36 -6.38 -20.17 -18.04
C ASP A 36 -6.24 -19.22 -16.83
N GLU A 37 -5.05 -18.62 -16.62
CA GLU A 37 -4.80 -17.62 -15.57
C GLU A 37 -5.11 -16.19 -16.04
N ALA A 38 -5.09 -15.94 -17.35
CA ALA A 38 -5.35 -14.63 -17.95
C ALA A 38 -6.78 -14.14 -17.73
N PHE A 39 -7.74 -15.05 -17.55
CA PHE A 39 -9.16 -14.73 -17.30
C PHE A 39 -9.51 -14.49 -15.82
N LYS A 40 -8.54 -14.63 -14.89
CA LYS A 40 -8.78 -14.56 -13.43
C LYS A 40 -8.37 -13.25 -12.77
N ASP A 41 -7.63 -12.39 -13.45
CA ASP A 41 -6.98 -11.24 -12.84
C ASP A 41 -7.28 -9.97 -13.66
N GLU A 42 -8.56 -9.58 -13.61
CA GLU A 42 -9.16 -8.40 -14.23
C GLU A 42 -8.94 -7.14 -13.36
N TYR A 43 -7.81 -7.07 -12.65
CA TYR A 43 -7.49 -5.88 -11.86
C TYR A 43 -6.53 -5.00 -12.65
N ASP A 44 -7.04 -3.86 -13.09
CA ASP A 44 -6.25 -2.81 -13.73
C ASP A 44 -5.35 -2.05 -12.75
N TYR A 45 -5.18 -2.56 -11.52
CA TYR A 45 -4.45 -1.90 -10.45
C TYR A 45 -3.71 -2.84 -9.48
N LEU A 46 -2.69 -2.28 -8.80
CA LEU A 46 -1.79 -2.95 -7.90
C LEU A 46 -1.52 -2.08 -6.65
N TYR A 47 -1.78 -2.65 -5.47
CA TYR A 47 -1.35 -2.07 -4.20
C TYR A 47 0.14 -2.30 -3.88
N GLU A 48 0.80 -1.22 -3.50
CA GLU A 48 2.19 -1.15 -3.04
C GLU A 48 2.25 -0.49 -1.66
N ILE A 49 3.10 -1.04 -0.79
CA ILE A 49 3.44 -0.48 0.52
C ILE A 49 4.92 -0.15 0.49
N VAL A 50 5.28 1.08 0.84
CA VAL A 50 6.67 1.46 1.00
C VAL A 50 6.87 2.01 2.40
N SER A 51 7.90 1.52 3.09
CA SER A 51 8.17 1.91 4.48
C SER A 51 9.64 2.19 4.75
N THR A 52 9.94 3.23 5.51
CA THR A 52 11.26 3.51 6.11
C THR A 52 11.38 2.95 7.53
N ALA A 53 10.53 1.99 7.90
CA ALA A 53 10.20 1.52 9.24
C ALA A 53 9.40 2.54 10.09
N THR A 54 9.75 3.82 10.04
CA THR A 54 9.05 4.88 10.81
C THR A 54 7.99 5.61 10.01
N GLU A 55 8.08 5.62 8.68
CA GLU A 55 7.09 6.23 7.79
C GLU A 55 6.56 5.17 6.84
N TRP A 56 5.25 5.17 6.60
CA TRP A 56 4.53 4.16 5.84
C TRP A 56 3.65 4.85 4.80
N HIS A 57 3.82 4.43 3.56
CA HIS A 57 3.14 4.98 2.38
C HIS A 57 2.42 3.85 1.66
N PHE A 58 1.16 4.10 1.33
CA PHE A 58 0.29 3.15 0.68
C PHE A 58 -0.08 3.70 -0.69
N ILE A 59 0.32 2.98 -1.73
CA ILE A 59 0.26 3.43 -3.11
C ILE A 59 -0.59 2.46 -3.91
N VAL A 60 -1.37 2.98 -4.84
CA VAL A 60 -2.12 2.25 -5.85
C VAL A 60 -1.56 2.61 -7.21
N PHE A 61 -0.99 1.64 -7.90
CA PHE A 61 -0.61 1.75 -9.30
C PHE A 61 -1.76 1.26 -10.16
N ALA A 62 -2.29 2.07 -11.06
CA ALA A 62 -3.31 1.67 -12.02
C ALA A 62 -2.91 2.07 -13.44
N THR A 63 -3.63 1.57 -14.45
CA THR A 63 -3.38 1.90 -15.86
C THR A 63 -3.49 3.39 -16.17
N ASP A 64 -4.28 4.15 -15.40
CA ASP A 64 -4.49 5.59 -15.57
C ASP A 64 -3.62 6.48 -14.67
N GLY A 65 -2.80 5.89 -13.78
CA GLY A 65 -1.86 6.65 -12.96
C GLY A 65 -1.49 6.00 -11.62
N ILE A 66 -0.73 6.75 -10.83
CA ILE A 66 -0.27 6.37 -9.49
C ILE A 66 -1.00 7.23 -8.46
N TYR A 67 -1.60 6.57 -7.47
CA TYR A 67 -2.41 7.21 -6.44
C TYR A 67 -1.85 6.88 -5.04
N CYS A 68 -1.81 7.84 -4.14
CA CYS A 68 -1.58 7.58 -2.72
C CYS A 68 -2.93 7.39 -2.01
N THR A 69 -3.04 6.39 -1.13
CA THR A 69 -4.31 6.17 -0.40
C THR A 69 -4.54 7.19 0.71
N SER A 70 -3.50 7.92 1.13
CA SER A 70 -3.57 8.97 2.14
C SER A 70 -2.96 10.29 1.64
N LYS A 71 -3.42 11.42 2.21
CA LYS A 71 -2.84 12.75 1.95
C LYS A 71 -1.50 12.98 2.68
N SER A 72 -1.26 12.23 3.75
CA SER A 72 -0.06 12.28 4.59
C SER A 72 0.43 10.88 4.91
N GLU A 73 1.71 10.73 5.22
CA GLU A 73 2.28 9.45 5.63
C GLU A 73 1.77 8.99 7.01
N TYR A 74 1.69 7.68 7.18
CA TYR A 74 1.46 7.08 8.49
C TYR A 74 2.80 6.95 9.19
N ARG A 75 2.91 7.49 10.40
CA ARG A 75 4.15 7.50 11.17
C ARG A 75 4.04 6.58 12.37
N ILE A 76 5.07 5.77 12.59
CA ILE A 76 5.22 4.94 13.79
C ILE A 76 6.49 5.38 14.50
N ASN A 77 6.36 5.88 15.73
CA ASN A 77 7.51 6.30 16.53
C ASN A 77 8.19 5.09 17.20
N LEU A 78 9.18 4.52 16.53
CA LEU A 78 9.95 3.37 17.03
C LEU A 78 11.14 3.76 17.93
N SER A 79 11.22 5.01 18.40
CA SER A 79 12.32 5.43 19.27
C SER A 79 12.30 4.68 20.61
N LYS A 80 13.48 4.35 21.15
CA LYS A 80 13.62 3.69 22.46
C LYS A 80 12.91 4.45 23.58
N THR A 81 12.78 5.76 23.46
CA THR A 81 12.06 6.62 24.39
C THR A 81 10.54 6.51 24.24
N ALA A 82 10.02 6.48 23.00
CA ALA A 82 8.60 6.28 22.75
C ALA A 82 8.14 4.91 23.24
N LEU A 83 8.87 3.85 22.90
CA LEU A 83 8.55 2.49 23.33
C LEU A 83 8.54 2.29 24.87
N LYS A 84 9.24 3.14 25.61
CA LYS A 84 9.29 3.08 27.08
C LYS A 84 8.28 3.96 27.79
N LYS A 85 7.97 5.12 27.22
CA LYS A 85 7.16 6.16 27.87
C LYS A 85 5.75 6.24 27.31
N ASP A 86 5.58 5.79 26.08
CA ASP A 86 4.39 6.02 25.27
C ASP A 86 4.12 4.82 24.36
N LEU A 87 4.16 3.63 24.97
CA LEU A 87 3.93 2.37 24.27
C LEU A 87 2.50 2.28 23.71
N GLU A 88 1.53 2.85 24.42
CA GLU A 88 0.13 2.83 23.99
C GLU A 88 -0.10 3.67 22.73
N SER A 89 0.51 4.85 22.60
CA SER A 89 0.43 5.61 21.33
C SER A 89 1.12 4.85 20.19
N THR A 90 2.27 4.22 20.47
CA THR A 90 2.98 3.43 19.46
C THR A 90 2.14 2.23 19.00
N ARG A 91 1.36 1.62 19.90
CA ARG A 91 0.43 0.54 19.56
C ARG A 91 -0.71 1.05 18.68
N GLU A 92 -1.23 2.24 18.96
CA GLU A 92 -2.28 2.85 18.15
C GLU A 92 -1.79 3.15 16.73
N ASP A 93 -0.59 3.72 16.59
CA ASP A 93 0.04 3.97 15.29
C ASP A 93 0.22 2.65 14.49
N VAL A 94 0.64 1.58 15.17
CA VAL A 94 0.78 0.23 14.56
C VAL A 94 -0.58 -0.32 14.15
N ASN A 95 -1.60 -0.22 15.01
CA ASN A 95 -2.96 -0.68 14.72
C ASN A 95 -3.54 0.07 13.52
N GLN A 96 -3.27 1.37 13.40
CA GLN A 96 -3.71 2.17 12.26
C GLN A 96 -3.10 1.65 10.94
N VAL A 97 -1.78 1.41 10.92
CA VAL A 97 -1.09 0.85 9.74
C VAL A 97 -1.61 -0.55 9.40
N LEU A 98 -1.80 -1.41 10.40
CA LEU A 98 -2.38 -2.76 10.21
C LEU A 98 -3.83 -2.69 9.70
N GLY A 99 -4.62 -1.74 10.19
CA GLY A 99 -5.99 -1.51 9.75
C GLY A 99 -6.05 -1.18 8.26
N VAL A 100 -5.15 -0.32 7.77
CA VAL A 100 -5.02 -0.02 6.34
C VAL A 100 -4.66 -1.27 5.54
N ILE A 101 -3.67 -2.06 6.00
CA ILE A 101 -3.27 -3.32 5.32
C ILE A 101 -4.44 -4.29 5.24
N VAL A 102 -5.17 -4.49 6.34
CA VAL A 102 -6.35 -5.34 6.39
C VAL A 102 -7.43 -4.83 5.44
N GLY A 103 -7.65 -3.51 5.37
CA GLY A 103 -8.57 -2.88 4.43
C GLY A 103 -8.20 -3.17 2.97
N LEU A 104 -6.93 -3.03 2.61
CA LEU A 104 -6.41 -3.33 1.27
C LEU A 104 -6.53 -4.82 0.90
N LEU A 105 -6.33 -5.72 1.88
CA LEU A 105 -6.51 -7.16 1.68
C LEU A 105 -7.99 -7.53 1.52
N LYS A 106 -8.87 -6.92 2.33
CA LYS A 106 -10.32 -7.10 2.21
C LYS A 106 -10.83 -6.60 0.87
N ASP A 107 -10.38 -5.42 0.41
CA ASP A 107 -10.70 -4.90 -0.92
C ASP A 107 -10.39 -5.96 -1.98
N ARG A 108 -9.16 -6.48 -2.02
CA ARG A 108 -8.75 -7.52 -2.99
C ARG A 108 -9.57 -8.81 -2.95
N ILE A 109 -10.10 -9.19 -1.80
CA ILE A 109 -10.90 -10.42 -1.65
C ILE A 109 -12.38 -10.15 -1.97
N SER A 110 -12.85 -8.93 -1.75
CA SER A 110 -14.25 -8.54 -1.84
C SER A 110 -14.67 -8.05 -3.22
N VAL A 111 -13.78 -8.02 -4.22
CA VAL A 111 -14.09 -7.29 -5.45
C VAL A 111 -15.20 -7.96 -6.29
N ASP A 112 -16.24 -7.16 -6.49
CA ASP A 112 -17.06 -7.06 -7.70
C ASP A 112 -16.38 -6.00 -8.60
N ASN A 113 -15.91 -6.38 -9.80
CA ASN A 113 -14.78 -5.85 -10.60
C ASN A 113 -14.84 -4.37 -11.11
N SER A 114 -15.22 -3.38 -10.31
CA SER A 114 -15.37 -1.99 -10.77
C SER A 114 -14.22 -1.03 -10.33
N PRO A 115 -13.58 -0.30 -11.27
CA PRO A 115 -12.59 0.75 -10.99
C PRO A 115 -13.10 1.92 -10.13
N ALA A 116 -14.41 2.12 -10.05
CA ALA A 116 -15.02 3.16 -9.23
C ALA A 116 -14.77 2.95 -7.72
N THR A 117 -14.49 1.71 -7.31
CA THR A 117 -14.31 1.34 -5.91
C THR A 117 -12.97 1.85 -5.34
N ILE A 118 -11.92 1.98 -6.16
CA ILE A 118 -10.56 2.34 -5.72
C ILE A 118 -10.44 3.80 -5.31
N LYS A 119 -10.92 4.73 -6.15
CA LYS A 119 -10.94 6.17 -5.80
C LYS A 119 -11.75 6.37 -4.54
N THR A 120 -12.88 5.67 -4.45
CA THR A 120 -13.74 5.69 -3.28
C THR A 120 -13.08 5.07 -2.04
N PHE A 121 -12.23 4.03 -2.17
CA PHE A 121 -11.42 3.49 -1.08
C PHE A 121 -10.41 4.51 -0.55
N CYS A 122 -9.67 5.19 -1.43
CA CYS A 122 -8.74 6.26 -1.04
C CYS A 122 -9.46 7.43 -0.36
N GLN A 123 -10.71 7.73 -0.73
CA GLN A 123 -11.52 8.74 -0.05
C GLN A 123 -12.14 8.27 1.28
N ARG A 124 -12.51 6.98 1.40
CA ARG A 124 -13.22 6.41 2.57
C ARG A 124 -12.31 5.94 3.71
N GLN A 125 -10.98 6.01 3.58
CA GLN A 125 -10.06 5.58 4.66
C GLN A 125 -10.27 6.31 6.00
N HIS A 126 -10.89 7.50 5.98
CA HIS A 126 -11.26 8.22 7.21
C HIS A 126 -12.52 7.69 7.91
N ASP A 127 -13.34 6.86 7.25
CA ASP A 127 -14.66 6.44 7.73
C ASP A 127 -14.72 4.98 8.20
N TRP A 128 -13.60 4.23 8.16
CA TRP A 128 -13.59 2.84 8.59
C TRP A 128 -13.53 2.76 10.13
N PRO A 129 -14.46 2.06 10.80
CA PRO A 129 -14.37 1.86 12.23
C PRO A 129 -13.22 0.90 12.52
N ILE A 130 -12.23 1.38 13.25
CA ILE A 130 -11.21 0.54 13.89
C ILE A 130 -11.91 -0.32 14.95
#